data_AF-A0A1L0DIQ2-F1
#
_entry.id   AF-A0A1L0DIQ2-F1
#
_cell.length_a   1.000
_cell.length_b   1.000
_cell.length_c   1.000
_cell.angle_alpha   90.00
_cell.angle_beta   90.00
_cell.angle_gamma   90.00
#
_symmetry.space_group_name_H-M   'P 1'
#
loop_
_entity.id
_entity.type
_entity.pdbx_description
1 polymer ?
#
loop_
_entity_poly.entity_id
_entity_poly.type
_entity_poly.pdbx_seq_one_letter_code
_entity_poly.pdbx_strand_id
1 'polypeptide(L)'
;MSVPILTIPESAFDPNAYTAGRRQQTKLIKYLLSLTRGSAGLLVLAYLVGLFGIKPLMELATSQRLDFLEACRGKLRDLYLNVIGRVNYIPIVAINKNDGSGKRYADAVCQTEDLNAKEPQPEALGLEAVQAKLTKLSDVLRQCDSYESTKLPHYKVMDFLLKDFRQKTDMVYFNQRELFDKKKEANSKEKAKNLAQEVKTNIRLIKGMYMSGQV
;
A
#
# COMPACT_ATOMS: atom_id res chain seq x y z
N MET A 1 15.83 -66.35 -57.15
CA MET A 1 15.38 -65.32 -56.20
C MET A 1 15.23 -64.02 -56.97
N SER A 2 14.00 -63.58 -57.21
CA SER A 2 13.71 -62.34 -57.95
C SER A 2 13.53 -61.18 -56.96
N VAL A 3 14.38 -60.17 -57.04
CA VAL A 3 14.22 -58.92 -56.28
C VAL A 3 13.09 -58.12 -56.93
N PRO A 4 12.05 -57.71 -56.19
CA PRO A 4 10.97 -56.91 -56.77
C PRO A 4 11.48 -55.50 -57.04
N ILE A 5 11.39 -55.07 -58.29
CA ILE A 5 11.69 -53.70 -58.71
C ILE A 5 10.47 -52.85 -58.35
N LEU A 6 10.62 -52.02 -57.31
CA LEU A 6 9.67 -51.00 -56.93
C LEU A 6 9.73 -49.86 -57.96
N THR A 7 8.86 -49.91 -58.97
CA THR A 7 8.60 -48.78 -59.85
C THR A 7 7.64 -47.82 -59.14
N ILE A 8 8.18 -46.77 -58.55
CA ILE A 8 7.37 -45.64 -58.09
C ILE A 8 6.84 -44.96 -59.37
N PRO A 9 5.52 -44.83 -59.56
CA PRO A 9 4.97 -44.16 -60.73
C PRO A 9 5.37 -42.68 -60.72
N GLU A 10 5.84 -42.16 -61.86
CA GLU A 10 6.23 -40.73 -61.99
C GLU A 10 5.08 -39.77 -61.65
N SER A 11 3.82 -40.23 -61.68
CA SER A 11 2.65 -39.48 -61.22
C SER A 11 2.62 -39.22 -59.70
N ALA A 12 3.44 -39.92 -58.91
CA ALA A 12 3.62 -39.62 -57.48
C ALA A 12 4.56 -38.42 -57.25
N PHE A 13 5.32 -38.03 -58.28
CA PHE A 13 6.23 -36.88 -58.26
C PHE A 13 5.60 -35.72 -59.02
N ASP A 14 4.45 -35.22 -58.54
CA ASP A 14 3.83 -34.03 -59.10
C ASP A 14 4.34 -32.78 -58.33
N PRO A 15 5.32 -32.02 -58.84
CA PRO A 15 5.92 -30.88 -58.13
C PRO A 15 4.91 -29.76 -57.85
N ASN A 16 3.78 -29.76 -58.55
CA ASN A 16 2.67 -28.81 -58.33
C ASN A 16 1.84 -29.14 -57.08
N ALA A 17 1.83 -30.38 -56.60
CA ALA A 17 1.17 -30.73 -55.33
C ALA A 17 1.90 -30.12 -54.12
N TYR A 18 3.23 -29.99 -54.21
CA TYR A 18 4.05 -29.37 -53.17
C TYR A 18 3.89 -27.84 -53.12
N THR A 19 3.57 -27.18 -54.23
CA THR A 19 3.35 -25.73 -54.26
C THR A 19 1.94 -25.33 -53.78
N ALA A 20 0.95 -26.23 -53.85
CA ALA A 20 -0.41 -26.01 -53.37
C ALA A 20 -0.49 -25.80 -51.84
N GLY A 21 0.40 -26.44 -51.05
CA GLY A 21 0.50 -26.26 -49.60
C GLY A 21 0.97 -24.86 -49.17
N ARG A 22 1.65 -24.11 -50.07
CA ARG A 22 2.20 -22.77 -49.77
C ARG A 22 1.11 -21.69 -49.71
N ARG A 23 -0.04 -21.90 -50.35
CA ARG A 23 -1.17 -20.94 -50.37
C ARG A 23 -1.98 -20.97 -49.07
N GLN A 24 -2.07 -22.11 -48.38
CA GLN A 24 -2.85 -22.23 -47.14
C GLN A 24 -2.16 -21.58 -45.92
N GLN A 25 -0.82 -21.63 -45.84
CA GLN A 25 -0.07 -20.98 -44.75
C GLN A 25 -0.25 -19.45 -44.70
N THR A 26 -0.52 -18.81 -45.84
CA THR A 26 -0.72 -17.35 -45.90
C THR A 26 -1.99 -16.88 -45.20
N LYS A 27 -3.02 -17.71 -45.08
CA LYS A 27 -4.27 -17.32 -44.39
C LYS A 27 -4.11 -17.33 -42.86
N LEU A 28 -3.38 -18.31 -42.33
CA LEU A 28 -3.10 -18.42 -40.89
C LEU A 28 -2.21 -17.27 -40.41
N ILE A 29 -1.16 -16.93 -41.17
CA ILE A 29 -0.28 -15.81 -40.86
C ILE A 29 -1.05 -14.48 -40.95
N LYS A 30 -1.89 -14.28 -41.97
CA LYS A 30 -2.76 -13.09 -42.07
C LYS A 30 -3.72 -12.99 -40.89
N TYR A 31 -4.30 -14.11 -40.47
CA TYR A 31 -5.20 -14.15 -39.31
C TYR A 31 -4.45 -13.76 -38.01
N LEU A 32 -3.30 -14.37 -37.75
CA LEU A 32 -2.44 -14.03 -36.60
C LEU A 32 -2.02 -12.55 -36.61
N LEU A 33 -1.66 -12.01 -37.78
CA LEU A 33 -1.31 -10.59 -37.92
C LEU A 33 -2.51 -9.66 -37.69
N SER A 34 -3.70 -10.07 -38.14
CA SER A 34 -4.93 -9.30 -37.91
C SER A 34 -5.37 -9.34 -36.44
N LEU A 35 -5.18 -10.48 -35.78
CA LEU A 35 -5.52 -10.68 -34.38
C LEU A 35 -4.58 -9.89 -33.46
N THR A 36 -3.27 -9.89 -33.74
CA THR A 36 -2.28 -9.10 -33.00
C THR A 36 -2.46 -7.60 -33.21
N ARG A 37 -2.83 -7.15 -34.41
CA ARG A 37 -3.18 -5.74 -34.64
C ARG A 37 -4.46 -5.33 -33.90
N GLY A 38 -5.46 -6.20 -33.85
CA GLY A 38 -6.69 -5.97 -33.09
C GLY A 38 -6.44 -5.89 -31.58
N SER A 39 -5.69 -6.83 -31.01
CA SER A 39 -5.36 -6.84 -29.59
C SER A 39 -4.46 -5.67 -29.19
N ALA A 40 -3.48 -5.31 -30.02
CA ALA A 40 -2.64 -4.13 -29.81
C ALA A 40 -3.48 -2.84 -29.82
N GLY A 41 -4.41 -2.70 -30.77
CA GLY A 41 -5.31 -1.54 -30.82
C GLY A 41 -6.19 -1.42 -29.58
N LEU A 42 -6.74 -2.55 -29.11
CA LEU A 42 -7.57 -2.58 -27.90
C LEU A 42 -6.75 -2.20 -26.65
N LEU A 43 -5.50 -2.68 -26.54
CA LEU A 43 -4.58 -2.29 -25.47
C LEU A 43 -4.27 -0.79 -25.48
N VAL A 44 -3.99 -0.21 -26.67
CA VAL A 44 -3.74 1.23 -26.80
C VAL A 44 -4.98 2.03 -26.40
N LEU A 45 -6.17 1.59 -26.79
CA LEU A 45 -7.42 2.27 -26.45
C LEU A 45 -7.71 2.20 -24.94
N ALA A 46 -7.51 1.03 -24.32
CA ALA A 46 -7.61 0.87 -22.87
C ALA A 46 -6.60 1.77 -22.12
N TYR A 47 -5.38 1.89 -22.65
CA TYR A 47 -4.36 2.76 -22.08
C TYR A 47 -4.74 4.24 -22.18
N LEU A 48 -5.29 4.67 -23.31
CA LEU A 48 -5.80 6.04 -23.49
C LEU A 48 -6.95 6.34 -22.52
N VAL A 49 -7.88 5.40 -22.33
CA VAL A 49 -8.98 5.57 -21.34
C VAL A 49 -8.44 5.64 -19.92
N GLY A 50 -7.44 4.83 -19.57
CA GLY A 50 -6.80 4.90 -18.26
C GLY A 50 -6.11 6.25 -18.02
N LEU A 51 -5.38 6.76 -19.03
CA LEU A 51 -4.57 7.96 -18.91
C LEU A 51 -5.40 9.25 -18.96
N PHE A 52 -6.44 9.30 -19.80
CA PHE A 52 -7.30 10.48 -19.95
C PHE A 52 -8.59 10.44 -19.14
N GLY A 53 -9.08 9.26 -18.76
CA GLY A 53 -10.31 9.11 -17.99
C GLY A 53 -10.02 8.92 -16.50
N ILE A 54 -9.37 7.81 -16.16
CA ILE A 54 -9.25 7.37 -14.76
C ILE A 54 -8.25 8.23 -13.99
N LYS A 55 -7.08 8.51 -14.58
CA LYS A 55 -6.01 9.28 -13.93
C LYS A 55 -6.46 10.68 -13.46
N PRO A 56 -7.03 11.56 -14.31
CA PRO A 56 -7.44 12.88 -13.84
C PRO A 56 -8.58 12.82 -12.82
N LEU A 57 -9.46 11.81 -12.91
CA LEU A 57 -10.54 11.61 -11.94
C LEU A 57 -9.99 11.27 -10.54
N MET A 58 -8.96 10.42 -10.49
CA MET A 58 -8.31 10.08 -9.22
C MET A 58 -7.53 11.27 -8.66
N GLU A 59 -6.80 12.01 -9.51
CA GLU A 59 -6.05 13.20 -9.09
C GLU A 59 -6.98 14.25 -8.46
N LEU A 60 -8.14 14.51 -9.07
CA LEU A 60 -9.15 15.43 -8.54
C LEU A 60 -9.74 14.94 -7.20
N ALA A 61 -10.05 13.65 -7.08
CA ALA A 61 -10.58 13.11 -5.83
C ALA A 61 -9.54 13.18 -4.69
N THR A 62 -8.26 12.98 -5.00
CA THR A 62 -7.17 13.09 -4.03
C THR A 62 -6.89 14.54 -3.61
N SER A 63 -6.94 15.49 -4.55
CA SER A 63 -6.73 16.91 -4.22
C SER A 63 -7.83 17.44 -3.31
N GLN A 64 -9.09 17.14 -3.61
CA GLN A 64 -10.22 17.53 -2.76
C GLN A 64 -10.11 16.97 -1.32
N ARG A 65 -9.65 15.72 -1.17
CA ARG A 65 -9.42 15.12 0.14
C ARG A 65 -8.28 15.80 0.90
N LEU A 66 -7.23 16.18 0.19
CA LEU A 66 -6.08 16.90 0.76
C LEU A 66 -6.53 18.28 1.25
N ASP A 67 -7.25 19.04 0.42
CA ASP A 67 -7.78 20.36 0.77
C ASP A 67 -8.69 20.29 2.02
N PHE A 68 -9.53 19.26 2.12
CA PHE A 68 -10.37 19.03 3.28
C PHE A 68 -9.55 18.76 4.55
N LEU A 69 -8.50 17.93 4.44
CA LEU A 69 -7.61 17.63 5.57
C LEU A 69 -6.83 18.87 6.02
N GLU A 70 -6.36 19.71 5.09
CA GLU A 70 -5.71 20.97 5.42
C GLU A 70 -6.66 21.94 6.12
N ALA A 71 -7.89 22.07 5.64
CA ALA A 71 -8.91 22.88 6.31
C ALA A 71 -9.21 22.39 7.73
N CYS A 72 -9.29 21.07 7.93
CA CYS A 72 -9.47 20.48 9.26
C CYS A 72 -8.25 20.72 10.17
N ARG A 73 -7.04 20.56 9.64
CA ARG A 73 -5.79 20.84 10.36
C ARG A 73 -5.70 22.30 10.78
N GLY A 74 -6.08 23.23 9.90
CA GLY A 74 -6.15 24.66 10.22
C GLY A 74 -7.10 24.93 11.39
N LYS A 75 -8.32 24.41 11.32
CA LYS A 75 -9.31 24.53 12.41
C LYS A 75 -8.82 23.92 13.72
N LEU A 76 -8.12 22.79 13.67
CA LEU A 76 -7.56 22.15 14.85
C LEU A 76 -6.46 23.01 15.49
N ARG A 77 -5.59 23.61 14.66
CA ARG A 77 -4.56 24.55 15.11
C ARG A 77 -5.18 25.76 15.78
N ASP A 78 -6.19 26.36 15.17
CA ASP A 78 -6.86 27.54 15.72
C ASP A 78 -7.58 27.20 17.03
N LEU A 79 -8.19 26.02 17.12
CA LEU A 79 -8.78 25.52 18.36
C LEU A 79 -7.70 25.32 19.44
N TYR A 80 -6.57 24.71 19.11
CA TYR A 80 -5.44 24.52 20.02
C TYR A 80 -4.89 25.86 20.53
N LEU A 81 -4.67 26.83 19.65
CA LEU A 81 -4.20 28.17 20.02
C LEU A 81 -5.22 28.91 20.89
N ASN A 82 -6.51 28.80 20.59
CA ASN A 82 -7.58 29.40 21.39
C ASN A 82 -7.67 28.74 22.79
N VAL A 83 -7.50 27.43 22.87
CA VAL A 83 -7.46 26.71 24.16
C VAL A 83 -6.24 27.14 24.98
N ILE A 84 -5.05 27.18 24.38
CA ILE A 84 -3.83 27.62 25.07
C ILE A 84 -3.96 29.06 25.57
N GLY A 85 -4.44 29.98 24.72
CA GLY A 85 -4.61 31.37 25.10
C GLY A 85 -5.62 31.60 26.24
N ARG A 86 -6.48 30.61 26.54
CA ARG A 86 -7.44 30.65 27.65
C ARG A 86 -6.95 29.91 28.91
N VAL A 87 -5.88 29.14 28.82
CA VAL A 87 -5.32 28.38 29.94
C VAL A 87 -4.19 29.21 30.56
N ASN A 88 -4.51 30.01 31.57
CA ASN A 88 -3.55 30.82 32.32
C ASN A 88 -2.63 29.98 33.23
N TYR A 89 -3.06 28.76 33.57
CA TYR A 89 -2.34 27.87 34.49
C TYR A 89 -2.58 26.41 34.09
N ILE A 90 -1.49 25.68 33.82
CA ILE A 90 -1.53 24.24 33.57
C ILE A 90 -1.37 23.56 34.93
N PRO A 91 -2.40 22.87 35.47
CA PRO A 91 -2.27 22.20 36.75
C PRO A 91 -1.25 21.06 36.65
N ILE A 92 -0.35 20.99 37.62
CA ILE A 92 0.64 19.91 37.71
C ILE A 92 -0.11 18.61 38.02
N VAL A 93 -0.27 17.76 37.02
CA VAL A 93 -0.88 16.44 37.18
C VAL A 93 0.20 15.50 37.71
N ALA A 94 0.08 15.13 38.99
CA ALA A 94 0.98 14.15 39.60
C ALA A 94 0.35 12.75 39.53
N ILE A 95 1.03 11.83 38.85
CA ILE A 95 0.57 10.45 38.69
C ILE A 95 1.14 9.62 39.84
N ASN A 96 0.26 8.93 40.56
CA ASN A 96 0.69 7.93 41.52
C ASN A 96 0.98 6.62 40.77
N LYS A 97 2.26 6.34 40.53
CA LYS A 97 2.68 5.11 39.84
C LYS A 97 2.65 3.86 40.74
N ASN A 98 2.39 4.01 42.05
CA ASN A 98 2.39 2.90 43.00
C ASN A 98 1.09 2.85 43.81
N ASP A 99 0.33 1.75 43.66
CA ASP A 99 -0.96 1.47 44.33
C ASP A 99 -0.81 1.17 45.83
N GLY A 100 -0.14 2.03 46.59
CA GLY A 100 -0.04 1.90 48.06
C GLY A 100 1.06 2.72 48.72
N SER A 101 2.04 3.20 47.96
CA SER A 101 3.03 4.16 48.45
C SER A 101 2.59 5.54 47.96
N GLY A 102 2.08 6.41 48.84
CA GLY A 102 1.51 7.72 48.51
C GLY A 102 2.47 8.75 47.89
N LYS A 103 3.56 8.30 47.25
CA LYS A 103 4.53 9.11 46.53
C LYS A 103 3.98 9.44 45.15
N ARG A 104 3.55 10.69 44.97
CA ARG A 104 3.06 11.22 43.69
C ARG A 104 4.25 11.77 42.91
N TYR A 105 4.41 11.32 41.67
CA TYR A 105 5.45 11.85 40.77
C TYR A 105 4.78 12.87 39.84
N ALA A 106 5.15 14.14 40.01
CA ALA A 106 4.75 15.21 39.11
C ALA A 106 5.53 15.09 37.79
N ASP A 107 4.82 15.09 36.66
CA ASP A 107 5.46 15.19 35.35
C ASP A 107 5.89 16.65 35.17
N ALA A 108 7.19 16.92 35.30
CA ALA A 108 7.72 18.27 35.33
C ALA A 108 7.82 18.83 33.91
N VAL A 109 6.88 19.69 33.54
CA VAL A 109 7.09 20.69 32.48
C VAL A 109 7.13 22.06 33.14
N CYS A 110 8.35 22.56 33.31
CA CYS A 110 8.79 23.92 33.60
C CYS A 110 7.89 24.79 34.50
N GLN A 111 8.22 24.86 35.79
CA GLN A 111 7.91 26.02 36.63
C GLN A 111 8.64 27.25 36.06
N THR A 112 7.92 28.26 35.60
CA THR A 112 8.41 29.64 35.64
C THR A 112 8.29 30.11 37.09
N GLU A 113 9.40 30.60 37.64
CA GLU A 113 9.50 31.12 39.00
C GLU A 113 8.66 32.40 39.13
N ASP A 114 7.54 32.33 39.84
CA ASP A 114 6.90 33.49 40.48
C ASP A 114 6.46 33.06 41.88
N LEU A 115 7.37 33.22 42.85
CA LEU A 115 7.20 32.82 44.25
C LEU A 115 6.36 33.80 45.09
N ASN A 116 5.60 34.73 44.50
CA ASN A 116 4.88 35.78 45.23
C ASN A 116 3.47 36.08 44.69
N ALA A 117 2.67 35.07 44.35
CA ALA A 117 1.25 35.26 44.09
C ALA A 117 0.41 34.73 45.27
N LYS A 118 -0.25 35.65 45.98
CA LYS A 118 -1.27 35.35 47.00
C LYS A 118 -2.25 34.30 46.48
N GLU A 119 -2.52 33.29 47.30
CA GLU A 119 -3.59 32.29 47.07
C GLU A 119 -4.92 32.99 46.76
N PRO A 120 -5.50 32.84 45.56
CA PRO A 120 -6.87 33.24 45.33
C PRO A 120 -7.80 32.12 45.82
N GLN A 121 -8.87 32.55 46.50
CA GLN A 121 -9.95 31.69 46.98
C GLN A 121 -10.54 30.84 45.83
N PRO A 122 -11.12 29.66 46.13
CA PRO A 122 -11.69 28.78 45.13
C PRO A 122 -13.03 29.33 44.64
N GLU A 123 -13.01 30.38 43.83
CA GLU A 123 -14.11 30.61 42.90
C GLU A 123 -14.13 29.41 41.96
N ALA A 124 -15.28 28.76 41.87
CA ALA A 124 -15.49 27.60 41.02
C ALA A 124 -15.11 27.95 39.58
N LEU A 125 -13.84 27.70 39.20
CA LEU A 125 -13.43 27.44 37.83
C LEU A 125 -14.53 26.55 37.30
N GLY A 126 -15.28 26.96 36.28
CA GLY A 126 -16.48 26.28 35.76
C GLY A 126 -16.23 24.85 35.28
N LEU A 127 -15.73 24.01 36.18
CA LEU A 127 -15.34 22.62 36.09
C LEU A 127 -16.58 21.82 35.82
N GLU A 128 -17.74 22.22 36.35
CA GLU A 128 -19.03 21.66 36.00
C GLU A 128 -19.37 21.90 34.52
N ALA A 129 -19.10 23.10 33.99
CA ALA A 129 -19.31 23.40 32.57
C ALA A 129 -18.30 22.69 31.66
N VAL A 130 -17.06 22.53 32.12
CA VAL A 130 -16.02 21.76 31.41
C VAL A 130 -16.33 20.26 31.45
N GLN A 131 -16.75 19.73 32.58
CA GLN A 131 -17.20 18.35 32.77
C GLN A 131 -18.45 18.07 31.91
N ALA A 132 -19.41 18.98 31.84
CA ALA A 132 -20.57 18.88 30.97
C ALA A 132 -20.20 18.88 29.48
N LYS A 133 -19.14 19.61 29.08
CA LYS A 133 -18.63 19.60 27.70
C LYS A 133 -17.80 18.35 27.39
N LEU A 134 -17.00 17.87 28.33
CA LEU A 134 -16.21 16.64 28.21
C LEU A 134 -17.09 15.39 28.13
N THR A 135 -18.15 15.34 28.94
CA THR A 135 -19.14 14.25 28.89
C THR A 135 -19.85 14.23 27.54
N LYS A 136 -20.35 15.38 27.05
CA LYS A 136 -20.91 15.50 25.69
C LYS A 136 -19.92 15.08 24.60
N LEU A 137 -18.66 15.49 24.70
CA LEU A 137 -17.63 15.09 23.74
C LEU A 137 -17.39 13.57 23.78
N SER A 138 -17.33 12.98 24.98
CA SER A 138 -17.16 11.54 25.15
C SER A 138 -18.34 10.73 24.61
N ASP A 139 -19.57 11.24 24.75
CA ASP A 139 -20.77 10.61 24.21
C ASP A 139 -20.78 10.66 22.67
N VAL A 140 -20.39 11.80 22.07
CA VAL A 140 -20.24 11.92 20.62
C VAL A 140 -19.13 11.00 20.11
N LEU A 141 -17.99 10.93 20.79
CA LEU A 141 -16.88 10.03 20.41
C LEU A 141 -17.25 8.55 20.55
N ARG A 142 -18.13 8.19 21.50
CA ARG A 142 -18.69 6.83 21.62
C ARG A 142 -19.68 6.49 20.50
N GLN A 143 -20.37 7.50 19.96
CA GLN A 143 -21.26 7.35 18.80
C GLN A 143 -20.50 7.34 17.47
N CYS A 144 -19.28 7.86 17.44
CA CYS A 144 -18.39 7.71 16.30
C CYS A 144 -17.96 6.25 16.19
N ASP A 145 -18.66 5.51 15.32
CA ASP A 145 -18.24 4.19 14.92
C ASP A 145 -16.84 4.26 14.30
N SER A 146 -15.86 3.61 14.95
CA SER A 146 -14.62 3.31 14.25
C SER A 146 -14.97 2.43 13.05
N TYR A 147 -14.62 2.90 11.86
CA TYR A 147 -14.67 2.10 10.65
C TYR A 147 -13.58 1.04 10.75
N GLU A 148 -13.89 -0.02 11.49
CA GLU A 148 -13.02 -1.17 11.57
C GLU A 148 -12.99 -1.83 10.19
N SER A 149 -11.80 -2.23 9.74
CA SER A 149 -11.59 -2.92 8.46
C SER A 149 -12.46 -4.19 8.27
N THR A 150 -13.04 -4.69 9.36
CA THR A 150 -14.01 -5.78 9.44
C THR A 150 -15.42 -5.39 8.95
N LYS A 151 -15.82 -4.12 9.10
CA LYS A 151 -17.13 -3.58 8.68
C LYS A 151 -17.19 -3.24 7.18
N LEU A 152 -16.05 -3.18 6.50
CA LEU A 152 -15.96 -2.92 5.07
C LEU A 152 -16.10 -4.23 4.28
N PRO A 153 -17.22 -4.44 3.53
CA PRO A 153 -17.35 -5.62 2.70
C PRO A 153 -16.23 -5.63 1.65
N HIS A 154 -15.64 -6.81 1.44
CA HIS A 154 -14.56 -7.05 0.48
C HIS A 154 -13.19 -6.42 0.78
N TYR A 155 -12.98 -5.70 1.89
CA TYR A 155 -11.65 -5.15 2.22
C TYR A 155 -10.59 -6.24 2.32
N LYS A 156 -10.89 -7.35 3.03
CA LYS A 156 -9.97 -8.49 3.16
C LYS A 156 -9.67 -9.16 1.82
N VAL A 157 -10.67 -9.24 0.93
CA VAL A 157 -10.52 -9.83 -0.41
C VAL A 157 -9.62 -8.96 -1.27
N MET A 158 -9.85 -7.64 -1.26
CA MET A 158 -9.01 -6.70 -2.00
C MET A 158 -7.59 -6.62 -1.45
N ASP A 159 -7.40 -6.62 -0.12
CA ASP A 159 -6.08 -6.67 0.50
C ASP A 159 -5.32 -7.95 0.10
N PHE A 160 -6.00 -9.10 0.06
CA PHE A 160 -5.41 -10.35 -0.42
C PHE A 160 -5.02 -10.27 -1.90
N LEU A 161 -5.91 -9.78 -2.77
CA LEU A 161 -5.64 -9.63 -4.20
C LEU A 161 -4.50 -8.65 -4.46
N LEU A 162 -4.42 -7.55 -3.70
CA LEU A 162 -3.35 -6.58 -3.82
C LEU A 162 -2.01 -7.16 -3.38
N LYS A 163 -1.99 -7.96 -2.31
CA LYS A 163 -0.81 -8.70 -1.85
C LYS A 163 -0.36 -9.73 -2.88
N ASP A 164 -1.28 -10.50 -3.45
CA ASP A 164 -0.98 -11.50 -4.48
C ASP A 164 -0.49 -10.85 -5.78
N PHE A 165 -1.12 -9.74 -6.20
CA PHE A 165 -0.67 -8.96 -7.36
C PHE A 165 0.74 -8.44 -7.13
N ARG A 166 1.01 -7.83 -5.97
CA ARG A 166 2.34 -7.34 -5.60
C ARG A 166 3.37 -8.46 -5.57
N GLN A 167 3.02 -9.63 -5.04
CA GLN A 167 3.92 -10.79 -5.04
C GLN A 167 4.23 -11.25 -6.46
N LYS A 168 3.22 -11.33 -7.33
CA LYS A 168 3.40 -11.70 -8.74
C LYS A 168 4.26 -10.67 -9.48
N THR A 169 4.02 -9.38 -9.30
CA THR A 169 4.87 -8.33 -9.89
C THR A 169 6.30 -8.40 -9.35
N ASP A 170 6.46 -8.57 -8.03
CA ASP A 170 7.79 -8.66 -7.42
C ASP A 170 8.56 -9.87 -7.98
N MET A 171 7.89 -11.00 -8.23
CA MET A 171 8.51 -12.20 -8.79
C MET A 171 8.89 -12.08 -10.27
N VAL A 172 8.17 -11.28 -11.04
CA VAL A 172 8.47 -11.03 -12.46
C VAL A 172 9.60 -10.02 -12.61
N TYR A 173 9.54 -8.89 -11.89
CA TYR A 173 10.49 -7.79 -12.07
C TYR A 173 11.80 -7.95 -11.28
N PHE A 174 11.80 -8.66 -10.15
CA PHE A 174 12.99 -8.81 -9.29
C PHE A 174 13.55 -10.24 -9.28
N ASN A 175 13.31 -10.99 -10.35
CA ASN A 175 13.89 -12.31 -10.52
C ASN A 175 15.37 -12.16 -10.91
N GLN A 176 16.27 -12.46 -9.97
CA GLN A 176 17.72 -12.37 -10.19
C GLN A 176 18.21 -13.18 -11.41
N ARG A 177 17.44 -14.22 -11.79
CA ARG A 177 17.75 -15.11 -12.90
C ARG A 177 17.58 -14.48 -14.29
N GLU A 178 16.69 -13.51 -14.44
CA GLU A 178 16.46 -12.85 -15.74
C GLU A 178 17.29 -11.56 -15.89
N LEU A 179 17.57 -10.86 -14.78
CA LEU A 179 18.33 -9.61 -14.77
C LEU A 179 19.86 -9.82 -14.89
N PHE A 180 20.37 -10.95 -14.43
CA PHE A 180 21.78 -11.30 -14.52
C PHE A 180 21.90 -12.72 -15.06
N ASP A 181 22.13 -12.84 -16.36
CA ASP A 181 22.36 -14.10 -17.05
C ASP A 181 23.73 -14.69 -16.61
N LYS A 182 23.80 -15.15 -15.37
CA LYS A 182 24.91 -15.98 -14.89
C LYS A 182 24.69 -17.36 -15.49
N LYS A 183 25.52 -17.69 -16.49
CA LYS A 183 25.69 -19.03 -17.06
C LYS A 183 25.48 -20.09 -15.98
N LYS A 184 24.46 -20.93 -16.18
CA LYS A 184 24.10 -22.04 -15.28
C LYS A 184 25.32 -22.92 -15.02
N GLU A 185 25.84 -22.91 -13.79
CA GLU A 185 26.57 -24.07 -13.29
C GLU A 185 25.55 -25.17 -13.00
N ALA A 186 25.75 -26.31 -13.66
CA ALA A 186 24.73 -27.31 -13.96
C ALA A 186 24.21 -28.15 -12.78
N ASN A 187 24.47 -27.79 -11.51
CA ASN A 187 24.18 -28.69 -10.38
C ASN A 187 23.48 -28.07 -9.15
N SER A 188 22.97 -26.84 -9.23
CA SER A 188 22.27 -26.24 -8.08
C SER A 188 20.77 -26.15 -8.31
N LYS A 189 19.98 -26.96 -7.57
CA LYS A 189 18.53 -26.77 -7.35
C LYS A 189 18.28 -25.53 -6.47
N GLU A 190 18.90 -24.39 -6.76
CA GLU A 190 18.56 -23.16 -6.06
C GLU A 190 17.15 -22.73 -6.49
N LYS A 191 16.29 -22.38 -5.54
CA LYS A 191 15.01 -21.75 -5.85
C LYS A 191 15.28 -20.31 -6.32
N ALA A 192 14.49 -19.80 -7.27
CA ALA A 192 14.60 -18.41 -7.72
C ALA A 192 14.48 -17.47 -6.51
N LYS A 193 15.56 -16.77 -6.17
CA LYS A 193 15.61 -15.83 -5.03
C LYS A 193 15.06 -14.48 -5.50
N ASN A 194 14.07 -13.96 -4.78
CA ASN A 194 13.47 -12.66 -5.04
C ASN A 194 14.22 -11.57 -4.26
N LEU A 195 14.90 -10.67 -4.98
CA LEU A 195 15.74 -9.62 -4.40
C LEU A 195 14.92 -8.68 -3.49
N ALA A 196 13.69 -8.33 -3.89
CA ALA A 196 12.84 -7.43 -3.12
C ALA A 196 12.40 -8.05 -1.79
N GLN A 197 12.20 -9.37 -1.76
CA GLN A 197 11.85 -10.09 -0.54
C GLN A 197 13.06 -10.20 0.40
N GLU A 198 14.25 -10.42 -0.14
CA GLU A 198 15.50 -10.46 0.62
C GLU A 198 15.80 -9.11 1.28
N VAL A 199 15.72 -8.01 0.50
CA VAL A 199 15.91 -6.64 1.02
C VAL A 199 14.87 -6.28 2.09
N LYS A 200 13.59 -6.62 1.89
CA LYS A 200 12.55 -6.40 2.92
C LYS A 200 12.85 -7.17 4.20
N THR A 201 13.37 -8.39 4.08
CA THR A 201 13.71 -9.23 5.24
C THR A 201 14.92 -8.66 5.97
N ASN A 202 15.94 -8.21 5.24
CA ASN A 202 17.12 -7.55 5.80
C ASN A 202 16.77 -6.24 6.51
N ILE A 203 15.92 -5.40 5.92
CA ILE A 203 15.43 -4.17 6.58
C ILE A 203 14.69 -4.49 7.88
N ARG A 204 13.86 -5.55 7.88
CA ARG A 204 13.15 -5.99 9.09
C ARG A 204 14.11 -6.51 10.16
N LEU A 205 15.13 -7.28 9.76
CA LEU A 205 16.17 -7.77 10.66
C LEU A 205 16.97 -6.62 11.27
N ILE A 206 17.40 -5.66 10.46
CA ILE A 206 18.09 -4.44 10.91
C ILE A 206 17.21 -3.68 11.90
N LYS A 207 15.95 -3.43 11.56
CA LYS A 207 15.00 -2.79 12.48
C LYS A 207 14.82 -3.59 13.76
N GLY A 208 14.79 -4.92 13.68
CA GLY A 208 14.72 -5.81 14.83
C GLY A 208 15.93 -5.67 15.76
N MET A 209 17.14 -5.65 15.20
CA MET A 209 18.40 -5.46 15.93
C MET A 209 18.44 -4.10 16.64
N TYR A 210 18.01 -3.02 15.96
CA TYR A 210 17.91 -1.69 16.57
C TYR A 210 16.88 -1.62 17.71
N MET A 211 15.77 -2.34 17.60
CA MET A 211 14.71 -2.35 18.63
C MET A 211 15.04 -3.28 19.80
N SER A 212 15.87 -4.31 19.60
CA SER A 212 16.32 -5.22 20.66
C SER A 212 17.57 -4.74 21.40
N GLY A 213 18.20 -3.66 20.94
CA GLY A 213 19.44 -3.14 21.54
C GLY A 213 20.64 -4.07 21.35
N GLN A 214 20.53 -5.09 20.49
CA GLN A 214 21.65 -5.94 20.10
C GLN A 214 22.34 -5.29 18.90
N VAL A 215 23.31 -4.43 19.18
CA VAL A 215 24.34 -4.00 18.22
C VAL A 215 25.64 -4.66 18.61
#